data_AF-A0A820SY51-F1
#
_entry.id   AF-A0A820SY51-F1
#
_cell.length_a   1.000
_cell.length_b   1.000
_cell.length_c   1.000
_cell.angle_alpha   90.00
_cell.angle_beta   90.00
_cell.angle_gamma   90.00
#
_symmetry.space_group_name_H-M   'P 1'
#
loop_
_entity.id
_entity.type
_entity.pdbx_description
1 polymer ?
#
loop_
_entity_poly.entity_id
_entity_poly.type
_entity_poly.pdbx_seq_one_letter_code
_entity_poly.pdbx_strand_id
1 'polypeptide(L)'
;KKDTEQNCPDSCLTYNSTELDKVTPTYGGYSNLIIVKEHFVCKIPKNLPLDATAPLLCAGITLYSPLRRYKVDKHTQLGYLFNTTL
;
A
#
# COMPACT_ATOMS: atom_id res chain seq x y z
N LYS A 1 7.67 -6.34 -18.50
CA LYS A 1 7.14 -5.31 -17.56
C LYS A 1 7.39 -5.83 -16.16
N LYS A 2 7.90 -5.02 -15.24
CA LYS A 2 8.19 -5.42 -13.86
C LYS A 2 7.17 -4.71 -12.98
N ASP A 3 6.31 -5.45 -12.29
CA ASP A 3 5.21 -4.93 -11.45
C ASP A 3 5.78 -4.40 -10.11
N THR A 4 6.60 -3.35 -10.21
CA THR A 4 7.31 -2.71 -9.10
C THR A 4 7.20 -1.18 -9.19
N GLU A 5 5.99 -0.69 -9.42
CA GLU A 5 5.67 0.73 -9.56
C GLU A 5 6.07 1.56 -8.34
N GLN A 6 6.08 0.95 -7.15
CA GLN A 6 6.54 1.57 -5.90
C GLN A 6 8.03 1.94 -5.91
N ASN A 7 8.81 1.36 -6.82
CA ASN A 7 10.24 1.68 -6.99
C ASN A 7 10.47 2.71 -8.11
N CYS A 8 9.40 3.24 -8.72
CA CYS A 8 9.52 4.25 -9.76
C CYS A 8 9.99 5.59 -9.15
N PRO A 9 11.05 6.22 -9.68
CA PRO A 9 11.54 7.51 -9.17
C PRO A 9 10.51 8.63 -9.37
N ASP A 10 9.68 8.54 -10.40
CA ASP A 10 8.61 9.50 -10.70
C ASP A 10 7.24 9.10 -10.11
N SER A 11 7.24 8.26 -9.07
CA SER A 11 6.01 7.88 -8.39
C SER A 11 5.33 9.09 -7.72
N CYS A 12 4.00 9.01 -7.64
CA CYS A 12 3.14 9.98 -6.99
C CYS A 12 2.49 9.30 -5.78
N LEU A 13 2.54 9.92 -4.61
CA LEU A 13 1.91 9.38 -3.40
C LEU A 13 0.46 9.83 -3.28
N THR A 14 -0.36 9.02 -2.61
CA THR A 14 -1.79 9.26 -2.40
C THR A 14 -2.11 10.59 -1.71
N TYR A 15 -1.19 11.14 -0.91
CA TYR A 15 -1.32 12.44 -0.28
C TYR A 15 0.06 13.06 0.01
N ASN A 16 0.09 14.37 0.29
CA ASN A 16 1.32 15.11 0.62
C ASN A 16 2.42 14.96 -0.44
N SER A 17 2.00 14.88 -1.70
CA SER A 17 2.86 14.79 -2.87
C SER A 17 2.27 15.65 -3.97
N THR A 18 2.87 15.62 -5.14
CA THR A 18 2.34 16.23 -6.35
C THR A 18 1.93 15.14 -7.34
N GLU A 19 0.90 15.43 -8.13
CA GLU A 19 0.53 14.58 -9.27
C GLU A 19 1.69 14.49 -10.29
N LEU A 20 1.49 13.73 -11.37
CA LEU A 20 2.51 13.58 -12.41
C LEU A 20 2.86 14.90 -13.11
N ASP A 21 2.01 15.92 -13.00
CA ASP A 21 2.27 17.28 -13.48
C ASP A 21 3.27 18.07 -12.60
N LYS A 22 3.63 17.53 -11.43
CA LYS A 22 4.52 18.12 -10.42
C LYS A 22 4.04 19.44 -9.82
N VAL A 23 2.80 19.84 -10.05
CA VAL A 23 2.22 21.11 -9.57
C VAL A 23 0.99 20.88 -8.72
N THR A 24 0.10 19.98 -9.15
CA THR A 24 -1.16 19.72 -8.45
C THR A 24 -0.91 18.88 -7.19
N PRO A 25 -1.28 19.35 -5.99
CA PRO A 25 -1.09 18.59 -4.77
C PRO A 25 -2.06 17.40 -4.68
N THR A 26 -1.60 16.27 -4.16
CA THR A 26 -2.45 15.11 -3.92
C THR A 26 -3.15 15.16 -2.56
N TYR A 27 -4.44 14.83 -2.57
CA TYR A 27 -5.28 14.71 -1.38
C TYR A 27 -5.73 13.26 -1.19
N GLY A 28 -5.59 12.76 0.04
CA GLY A 28 -5.82 11.37 0.37
C GLY A 28 -7.28 11.00 0.62
N GLY A 29 -7.48 9.78 1.13
CA GLY A 29 -8.80 9.19 1.37
C GLY A 29 -9.60 9.76 2.55
N TYR A 30 -9.10 10.76 3.27
CA TYR A 30 -9.89 11.48 4.30
C TYR A 30 -10.77 12.55 3.64
N SER A 31 -11.51 12.12 2.62
CA SER A 31 -12.34 12.90 1.72
C SER A 31 -13.55 12.05 1.30
N ASN A 32 -14.62 12.70 0.82
CA ASN A 32 -15.82 11.97 0.37
C ASN A 32 -15.61 11.25 -0.97
N LEU A 33 -14.65 11.70 -1.78
CA LEU A 33 -14.37 11.18 -3.12
C LEU A 33 -12.88 11.34 -3.43
N ILE A 34 -12.29 10.32 -4.03
CA ILE A 34 -10.95 10.33 -4.61
C ILE A 34 -11.01 9.79 -6.04
N ILE A 35 -10.27 10.42 -6.95
CA ILE A 35 -10.14 9.97 -8.34
C ILE A 35 -8.76 9.35 -8.51
N VAL A 36 -8.71 8.10 -8.97
CA VAL A 36 -7.47 7.33 -9.11
C VAL A 36 -7.45 6.67 -10.49
N LYS A 37 -6.27 6.58 -11.09
CA LYS A 37 -6.08 5.84 -12.35
C LYS A 37 -6.33 4.35 -12.13
N GLU A 38 -7.07 3.73 -13.05
CA GLU A 38 -7.53 2.32 -12.95
C GLU A 38 -6.43 1.31 -12.59
N HIS A 39 -5.21 1.52 -13.09
CA HIS A 39 -4.05 0.65 -12.84
C HIS A 39 -3.65 0.59 -11.36
N PHE A 40 -3.98 1.61 -10.58
CA PHE A 40 -3.68 1.70 -9.15
C PHE A 40 -4.90 1.39 -8.27
N VAL A 41 -6.00 0.87 -8.85
CA VAL A 41 -7.19 0.47 -8.12
C VAL A 41 -7.21 -1.05 -7.93
N CYS A 42 -7.31 -1.50 -6.67
CA CYS A 42 -7.43 -2.91 -6.33
C CYS A 42 -8.89 -3.33 -6.20
N LYS A 43 -9.28 -4.43 -6.85
CA LYS A 43 -10.62 -5.00 -6.69
C LYS A 43 -10.73 -5.75 -5.35
N ILE A 44 -11.66 -5.32 -4.50
CA ILE A 44 -11.94 -5.98 -3.23
C ILE A 44 -12.90 -7.17 -3.44
N PRO A 45 -12.57 -8.38 -2.94
CA PRO A 45 -13.48 -9.52 -2.92
C PRO A 45 -14.77 -9.24 -2.12
N LYS A 46 -15.93 -9.68 -2.61
CA LYS A 46 -17.25 -9.43 -1.99
C LYS A 46 -17.43 -10.04 -0.59
N ASN A 47 -16.61 -11.02 -0.23
CA ASN A 47 -16.67 -11.75 1.03
C ASN A 47 -15.83 -11.10 2.15
N LEU A 48 -15.15 -9.98 1.89
CA LEU A 48 -14.34 -9.29 2.88
C LEU A 48 -15.03 -8.01 3.36
N PRO A 49 -15.05 -7.76 4.68
CA PRO A 49 -15.59 -6.52 5.22
C PRO A 49 -14.63 -5.35 4.86
N LEU A 50 -15.21 -4.20 4.50
CA LEU A 50 -14.47 -3.08 3.91
C LEU A 50 -13.54 -2.40 4.92
N ASP A 51 -13.99 -2.27 6.15
CA ASP A 51 -13.24 -1.71 7.28
C ASP A 51 -11.97 -2.52 7.58
N ALA A 52 -12.05 -3.85 7.59
CA ALA A 52 -10.88 -4.71 7.76
C ALA A 52 -9.96 -4.72 6.53
N THR A 53 -10.49 -4.43 5.34
CA THR A 53 -9.72 -4.42 4.09
C THR A 53 -8.89 -3.15 3.93
N ALA A 54 -9.39 -2.00 4.41
CA ALA A 54 -8.69 -0.72 4.33
C ALA A 54 -7.22 -0.76 4.82
N PRO A 55 -6.88 -1.29 6.02
CA PRO A 55 -5.49 -1.37 6.48
C PRO A 55 -4.62 -2.35 5.67
N LEU A 56 -5.21 -3.31 4.96
CA LEU A 56 -4.45 -4.26 4.14
C LEU A 56 -3.75 -3.58 2.96
N LEU A 57 -4.33 -2.49 2.43
CA LEU A 57 -3.78 -1.74 1.29
C LEU A 57 -2.47 -1.01 1.62
N CYS A 58 -2.09 -0.87 2.89
CA CYS A 58 -0.84 -0.26 3.31
C CYS A 58 -0.03 -1.20 4.23
N ALA A 59 -0.50 -1.44 5.45
CA ALA A 59 0.21 -2.27 6.42
C ALA A 59 0.30 -3.73 5.94
N GLY A 60 -0.79 -4.25 5.36
CA GLY A 60 -0.84 -5.62 4.86
C GLY A 60 0.19 -5.89 3.77
N ILE A 61 0.21 -5.07 2.70
CA ILE A 61 1.16 -5.26 1.60
C ILE A 61 2.62 -5.00 2.02
N THR A 62 2.85 -4.06 2.94
CA THR A 62 4.17 -3.77 3.51
C THR A 62 4.76 -4.98 4.21
N LEU A 63 3.94 -5.76 4.92
CA LEU A 63 4.36 -7.02 5.54
C LEU A 63 4.40 -8.19 4.55
N TYR A 64 3.41 -8.30 3.67
CA TYR A 64 3.31 -9.42 2.74
C TYR A 64 4.42 -9.44 1.68
N SER A 65 4.81 -8.28 1.16
CA SER A 65 5.84 -8.15 0.12
C SER A 65 7.19 -8.79 0.50
N PRO A 66 7.81 -8.48 1.67
CA PRO A 66 9.04 -9.15 2.09
C PRO A 66 8.83 -10.64 2.38
N LEU A 67 7.73 -11.04 3.02
CA LEU A 67 7.45 -12.46 3.30
C LEU A 67 7.42 -13.30 2.02
N ARG A 68 6.75 -12.78 0.98
CA ARG A 68 6.70 -13.42 -0.35
C ARG A 68 8.06 -13.40 -1.04
N ARG A 69 8.78 -12.27 -0.99
CA ARG A 69 10.11 -12.10 -1.62
C ARG A 69 11.13 -13.08 -1.06
N TYR A 70 11.15 -13.29 0.24
CA TYR A 70 12.07 -14.20 0.93
C TYR A 70 11.55 -15.64 1.03
N LYS A 71 10.39 -15.95 0.44
CA LYS A 71 9.78 -17.29 0.42
C LYS A 71 9.62 -17.88 1.82
N VAL A 72 9.16 -17.05 2.77
CA VAL A 72 8.86 -17.49 4.13
C VAL A 72 7.87 -18.65 4.09
N ASP A 73 8.19 -19.69 4.84
CA ASP A 73 7.39 -20.90 4.96
C ASP A 73 7.07 -21.22 6.42
N LYS A 74 6.40 -22.35 6.64
CA LYS A 74 6.01 -22.83 7.98
C LYS A 74 7.20 -23.16 8.90
N HIS A 75 8.41 -23.30 8.37
CA HIS A 75 9.62 -23.61 9.13
C HIS A 75 10.45 -22.37 9.43
N THR A 76 10.10 -21.24 8.82
CA THR A 76 10.80 -19.97 9.01
C THR A 76 10.41 -19.33 10.34
N GLN A 77 11.40 -19.04 11.19
CA GLN A 77 11.18 -18.30 12.42
C GLN A 77 11.08 -16.80 12.13
N LEU A 78 9.96 -16.19 12.53
CA LEU A 78 9.72 -14.75 12.38
C LEU A 78 9.82 -14.05 13.74
N GLY A 79 10.50 -12.90 13.78
CA GLY A 79 10.54 -12.01 14.93
C GLY A 79 9.82 -10.70 14.63
N TYR A 80 9.07 -10.18 15.60
CA TYR A 80 8.47 -8.85 15.54
C TYR A 80 9.14 -7.97 16.59
N LEU A 81 9.71 -6.85 16.16
CA LEU A 81 10.28 -5.86 17.07
C LEU A 81 9.20 -4.83 17.40
N PHE A 82 8.74 -4.85 18.65
CA PHE A 82 7.89 -3.81 19.20
C PHE A 82 8.77 -2.91 20.08
N ASN A 83 8.86 -1.63 19.73
CA ASN A 83 9.49 -0.64 20.59
C ASN A 83 8.39 0.06 21.40
N THR A 84 8.37 -0.17 22.71
CA THR A 84 7.36 0.37 23.64
C THR A 84 7.82 1.65 24.32
N THR A 85 8.74 2.41 23.73
CA THR A 85 9.14 3.71 24.30
C THR A 85 8.09 4.76 23.90
N LEU A 86 7.19 5.07 24.83
CA LEU A 86 6.38 6.29 24.85
C LEU A 86 7.16 7.40 25.54
#